data_AF-A0A9P4PVD0-F1
#
_entry.id   AF-A0A9P4PVD0-F1
#
_cell.length_a   1.000
_cell.length_b   1.000
_cell.length_c   1.000
_cell.angle_alpha   90.00
_cell.angle_beta   90.00
_cell.angle_gamma   90.00
#
_symmetry.space_group_name_H-M   'P 1'
#
loop_
_entity.id
_entity.type
_entity.pdbx_description
1 polymer ?
#
loop_
_entity_poly.entity_id
_entity_poly.type
_entity_poly.pdbx_seq_one_letter_code
_entity_poly.pdbx_strand_id
1 'polypeptide(L)'
;MIRRGRMEGWLREPVQALPTWASFHGVKFHGIEVGPLPGFEERGSTVIAARELVGEEAEPLMTIPKELVLSKQNIELMAKSDQHLRELLHALDDFGRTTRGAILTFLLFQATICCPDVKDVGVHTPLTEYIKYLPDELLPTFWSEEELELLEGTTLRSAVRAKMNSLLREFETFRTATENIGWCAKFWWDEDDGLITFDDWLRVDAMYRSRALEFPGVGDAMVPCIDMANHASGDATAALYETDDDGNAILILRHGKDMVQGGEVTITYGDDKGACENIFSYGFLEESMASAQIMFLNLDIPDDDPLRPAKIYVCNTAPGFRVVDRKDSIEWESDFVWLVVVNEEDGIDFKVRQTVDGNREIQAFWKESELNDTTKIRTFLEQDPLWEVYQLRAVVLMQGRVDAQLATLQALGNPTLEGSIRDRPWHLATRLRTLEREMLERTRTILDKQRSALLDTETIQRYLGLMEDEDNDEEQVEEDFT
;
A
#
# COMPACT_ATOMS: atom_id res chain seq x y z
N MET A 1 -25.44 3.72 -5.61
CA MET A 1 -25.99 4.83 -4.78
C MET A 1 -25.16 6.13 -4.82
N ILE A 2 -23.90 6.12 -4.38
CA ILE A 2 -23.02 7.29 -4.21
C ILE A 2 -22.91 8.10 -5.51
N ARG A 3 -22.63 7.46 -6.64
CA ARG A 3 -22.55 8.15 -7.95
C ARG A 3 -23.83 8.93 -8.29
N ARG A 4 -25.00 8.31 -8.06
CA ARG A 4 -26.32 8.95 -8.23
C ARG A 4 -26.45 10.14 -7.28
N GLY A 5 -26.08 9.99 -6.01
CA GLY A 5 -26.14 11.09 -5.04
C GLY A 5 -25.21 12.26 -5.32
N ARG A 6 -24.05 12.01 -5.92
CA ARG A 6 -23.17 13.06 -6.43
C ARG A 6 -23.79 13.81 -7.62
N MET A 7 -24.42 13.08 -8.54
CA MET A 7 -25.08 13.66 -9.72
C MET A 7 -26.34 14.46 -9.38
N GLU A 8 -27.15 13.96 -8.44
CA GLU A 8 -28.39 14.61 -7.99
C GLU A 8 -28.15 15.69 -6.93
N GLY A 9 -26.95 15.73 -6.34
CA GLY A 9 -26.50 16.80 -5.45
C GLY A 9 -26.75 16.57 -3.95
N TRP A 10 -27.44 15.51 -3.54
CA TRP A 10 -27.71 15.25 -2.11
C TRP A 10 -26.53 14.65 -1.35
N LEU A 11 -25.53 14.12 -2.07
CA LEU A 11 -24.28 13.62 -1.47
C LEU A 11 -23.09 14.51 -1.84
N ARG A 12 -23.26 15.81 -2.08
CA ARG A 12 -22.14 16.70 -2.41
C ARG A 12 -22.34 18.08 -1.83
N GLU A 13 -21.31 18.60 -1.18
CA GLU A 13 -21.25 19.99 -0.73
C GLU A 13 -20.06 20.71 -1.37
N PRO A 14 -20.16 22.02 -1.66
CA PRO A 14 -19.05 22.82 -2.14
C PRO A 14 -18.03 23.01 -1.02
N VAL A 15 -16.73 22.89 -1.32
CA VAL A 15 -15.66 23.04 -0.31
C VAL A 15 -15.70 24.41 0.39
N GLN A 16 -16.24 25.44 -0.27
CA GLN A 16 -16.45 26.77 0.31
C GLN A 16 -17.38 26.78 1.53
N ALA A 17 -18.24 25.75 1.68
CA ALA A 17 -19.09 25.58 2.86
C ALA A 17 -18.38 24.86 4.03
N LEU A 18 -17.24 24.21 3.78
CA LEU A 18 -16.51 23.45 4.79
C LEU A 18 -16.12 24.28 6.02
N PRO A 19 -15.65 25.55 5.92
CA PRO A 19 -15.36 26.36 7.10
C PRO A 19 -16.59 26.60 8.00
N THR A 20 -17.79 26.67 7.41
CA THR A 20 -19.03 26.83 8.18
C THR A 20 -19.36 25.55 8.95
N TRP A 21 -19.27 24.40 8.28
CA TRP A 21 -19.41 23.08 8.92
C TRP A 21 -18.37 22.91 10.04
N ALA A 22 -17.10 23.19 9.75
CA ALA A 22 -15.99 23.09 10.67
C ALA A 22 -16.24 23.91 11.95
N SER A 23 -16.54 25.20 11.80
CA SER A 23 -16.82 26.09 12.94
C SER A 23 -18.02 25.63 13.76
N PHE A 24 -19.09 25.15 13.11
CA PHE A 24 -20.29 24.68 13.81
C PHE A 24 -20.02 23.42 14.65
N HIS A 25 -19.09 22.56 14.20
CA HIS A 25 -18.73 21.32 14.87
C HIS A 25 -17.47 21.42 15.74
N GLY A 26 -17.00 22.64 16.03
CA GLY A 26 -15.90 22.87 16.95
C GLY A 26 -14.51 22.67 16.37
N VAL A 27 -14.38 22.47 15.05
CA VAL A 27 -13.10 22.52 14.35
C VAL A 27 -12.66 23.97 14.27
N LYS A 28 -11.39 24.23 14.62
CA LYS A 28 -10.80 25.57 14.61
C LYS A 28 -9.75 25.66 13.53
N PHE A 29 -9.77 26.74 12.76
CA PHE A 29 -8.75 27.09 11.77
C PHE A 29 -8.05 28.37 12.21
N HIS A 30 -6.71 28.38 12.24
CA HIS A 30 -5.90 29.51 12.65
C HIS A 30 -4.98 29.93 11.50
N GLY A 31 -5.35 31.03 10.83
CA GLY A 31 -4.54 31.60 9.75
C GLY A 31 -4.47 30.74 8.48
N ILE A 32 -5.39 29.79 8.32
CA ILE A 32 -5.52 28.93 7.14
C ILE A 32 -6.96 28.91 6.61
N GLU A 33 -7.10 28.45 5.37
CA GLU A 33 -8.37 28.13 4.72
C GLU A 33 -8.26 26.81 3.95
N VAL A 34 -9.40 26.22 3.56
CA VAL A 34 -9.44 25.01 2.73
C VAL A 34 -10.15 25.33 1.42
N GLY A 35 -9.51 25.00 0.31
CA GLY A 35 -10.04 25.30 -1.01
C GLY A 35 -9.09 24.90 -2.13
N PRO A 36 -9.48 25.10 -3.40
CA PRO A 36 -8.60 24.83 -4.52
C PRO A 36 -7.41 25.80 -4.52
N LEU A 37 -6.21 25.28 -4.76
CA LEU A 37 -5.02 26.12 -4.87
C LEU A 37 -5.06 26.93 -6.18
N PRO A 38 -4.95 28.27 -6.15
CA PRO A 38 -5.01 29.08 -7.37
C PRO A 38 -3.96 28.67 -8.40
N GLY A 39 -4.39 28.34 -9.62
CA GLY A 39 -3.54 27.87 -10.71
C GLY A 39 -3.18 26.38 -10.68
N PHE A 40 -3.70 25.63 -9.71
CA PHE A 40 -3.56 24.19 -9.57
C PHE A 40 -4.91 23.54 -9.20
N GLU A 41 -6.01 24.11 -9.70
CA GLU A 41 -7.37 23.67 -9.38
C GLU A 41 -7.62 22.19 -9.76
N GLU A 42 -6.85 21.65 -10.71
CA GLU A 42 -6.88 20.24 -11.10
C GLU A 42 -6.38 19.26 -10.02
N ARG A 43 -5.65 19.76 -9.02
CA ARG A 43 -5.19 18.98 -7.86
C ARG A 43 -6.28 18.82 -6.79
N GLY A 44 -7.41 19.49 -6.95
CA GLY A 44 -8.49 19.49 -5.96
C GLY A 44 -8.27 20.51 -4.85
N SER A 45 -8.91 20.29 -3.72
CA SER A 45 -8.81 21.18 -2.55
C SER A 45 -7.58 20.83 -1.71
N THR A 46 -6.96 21.86 -1.14
CA THR A 46 -5.83 21.75 -0.22
C THR A 46 -6.01 22.69 0.97
N VAL A 47 -5.06 22.66 1.91
CA VAL A 47 -4.97 23.62 3.02
C VAL A 47 -4.07 24.78 2.58
N ILE A 48 -4.55 26.00 2.69
CA ILE A 48 -3.89 27.21 2.17
C ILE A 48 -3.68 28.21 3.31
N ALA A 49 -2.51 28.83 3.36
CA ALA A 49 -2.21 29.91 4.30
C ALA A 49 -3.07 31.15 3.99
N ALA A 50 -3.96 31.53 4.90
CA ALA A 50 -4.80 32.73 4.76
C ALA A 50 -4.05 34.02 5.16
N ARG A 51 -2.92 33.86 5.86
CA ARG A 51 -1.98 34.92 6.28
C ARG A 51 -0.55 34.39 6.25
N GLU A 52 0.41 35.24 6.57
CA GLU A 52 1.76 34.79 6.89
C GLU A 52 1.76 33.94 8.17
N LEU A 53 2.46 32.81 8.12
CA LEU A 53 2.56 31.83 9.20
C LEU A 53 4.04 31.57 9.49
N VAL A 54 4.38 31.54 10.78
CA VAL A 54 5.77 31.41 11.24
C VAL A 54 5.90 30.09 12.00
N GLY A 55 6.84 29.24 11.60
CA GLY A 55 6.99 27.89 12.14
C GLY A 55 7.50 27.84 13.59
N GLU A 56 7.90 28.98 14.15
CA GLU A 56 8.27 29.12 15.56
C GLU A 56 7.05 29.34 16.48
N GLU A 57 5.87 29.64 15.93
CA GLU A 57 4.64 29.78 16.70
C GLU A 57 4.10 28.39 17.10
N ALA A 58 3.79 28.22 18.38
CA ALA A 58 3.23 26.97 18.92
C ALA A 58 1.71 26.84 18.70
N GLU A 59 1.07 27.79 18.01
CA GLU A 59 -0.37 27.75 17.75
C GLU A 59 -0.68 26.75 16.62
N PRO A 60 -1.53 25.73 16.86
CA PRO A 60 -1.93 24.80 15.81
C PRO A 60 -2.66 25.51 14.67
N LEU A 61 -2.31 25.20 13.42
CA LEU A 61 -3.00 25.67 12.22
C LEU A 61 -4.45 25.21 12.19
N MET A 62 -4.72 23.99 12.65
CA MET A 62 -6.07 23.50 12.90
C MET A 62 -6.15 22.59 14.12
N THR A 63 -7.33 22.56 14.74
CA THR A 63 -7.68 21.67 15.86
C THR A 63 -9.02 21.02 15.55
N ILE A 64 -9.06 19.69 15.56
CA ILE A 64 -10.20 18.85 15.23
C ILE A 64 -10.60 18.10 16.51
N PRO A 65 -11.83 18.28 17.02
CA PRO A 65 -12.32 17.53 18.15
C PRO A 65 -12.16 16.02 17.96
N LYS A 66 -11.68 15.33 18.98
CA LYS A 66 -11.38 13.90 18.91
C LYS A 66 -12.56 13.04 18.48
N GLU A 67 -13.79 13.47 18.76
CA GLU A 67 -15.03 12.78 18.40
C GLU A 67 -15.29 12.79 16.89
N LEU A 68 -14.67 13.71 16.13
CA LEU A 68 -14.77 13.78 14.67
C LEU A 68 -13.73 12.91 13.95
N VAL A 69 -12.71 12.41 14.66
CA VAL A 69 -11.71 11.52 14.07
C VAL A 69 -12.37 10.18 13.73
N LEU A 70 -12.32 9.79 12.45
CA LEU A 70 -12.82 8.49 12.00
C LEU A 70 -11.79 7.41 12.31
N SER A 71 -11.84 6.93 13.55
CA SER A 71 -11.08 5.78 14.03
C SER A 71 -12.01 4.61 14.33
N LYS A 72 -11.46 3.40 14.41
CA LYS A 72 -12.20 2.21 14.85
C LYS A 72 -12.91 2.45 16.18
N GLN A 73 -12.21 3.01 17.17
CA GLN A 73 -12.73 3.24 18.50
C GLN A 73 -13.94 4.21 18.48
N ASN A 74 -13.85 5.29 17.73
CA ASN A 74 -14.95 6.26 17.65
C ASN A 74 -16.16 5.68 16.90
N ILE A 75 -15.95 4.87 15.87
CA ILE A 75 -17.02 4.16 15.18
C ILE A 75 -17.73 3.17 16.12
N GLU A 76 -16.98 2.42 16.92
CA GLU A 76 -17.55 1.54 17.95
C GLU A 76 -18.34 2.31 19.01
N LEU A 77 -17.89 3.51 19.39
CA LEU A 77 -18.65 4.39 20.29
C LEU A 77 -19.95 4.88 19.65
N MET A 78 -19.93 5.32 18.40
CA MET A 78 -21.13 5.73 17.66
C MET A 78 -22.14 4.58 17.51
N ALA A 79 -21.66 3.35 17.30
CA ALA A 79 -22.50 2.15 17.23
C ALA A 79 -23.23 1.83 18.54
N LYS A 80 -22.80 2.37 19.69
CA LYS A 80 -23.56 2.22 20.95
C LYS A 80 -24.86 3.01 20.94
N SER A 81 -24.91 4.12 20.19
CA SER A 81 -26.08 4.98 20.05
C SER A 81 -26.86 4.78 18.75
N ASP A 82 -26.30 4.08 17.78
CA ASP A 82 -26.94 3.78 16.50
C ASP A 82 -27.08 2.26 16.31
N GLN A 83 -28.31 1.75 16.44
CA GLN A 83 -28.61 0.33 16.30
C GLN A 83 -28.23 -0.20 14.90
N HIS A 84 -28.48 0.56 13.83
CA HIS A 84 -28.26 0.10 12.46
C HIS A 84 -26.76 -0.04 12.17
N LEU A 85 -25.95 0.92 12.64
CA LEU A 85 -24.49 0.82 12.55
C LEU A 85 -23.96 -0.40 13.31
N ARG A 86 -24.50 -0.66 14.51
CA ARG A 86 -24.12 -1.84 15.30
C ARG A 86 -24.46 -3.15 14.61
N GLU A 87 -25.63 -3.24 13.97
CA GLU A 87 -26.03 -4.42 13.18
C GLU A 87 -25.05 -4.69 12.04
N LEU A 88 -24.64 -3.67 11.30
CA LEU A 88 -23.63 -3.79 10.24
C LEU A 88 -22.30 -4.33 10.77
N LEU A 89 -21.74 -3.68 11.79
CA LEU A 89 -20.42 -4.06 12.33
C LEU A 89 -20.44 -5.48 12.92
N HIS A 90 -21.53 -5.87 13.57
CA HIS A 90 -21.68 -7.21 14.11
C HIS A 90 -21.81 -8.27 13.00
N ALA A 91 -22.52 -7.97 11.92
CA ALA A 91 -22.69 -8.89 10.80
C ALA A 91 -21.37 -9.17 10.05
N LEU A 92 -20.46 -8.21 10.02
CA LEU A 92 -19.16 -8.32 9.33
C LEU A 92 -18.07 -9.03 10.15
N ASP A 93 -18.37 -9.39 11.41
CA ASP A 93 -17.48 -10.10 12.34
C ASP A 93 -16.03 -9.59 12.33
N ASP A 94 -15.06 -10.41 11.94
CA ASP A 94 -13.64 -10.06 11.94
C ASP A 94 -13.33 -8.85 11.05
N PHE A 95 -13.97 -8.74 9.88
CA PHE A 95 -13.74 -7.61 8.99
C PHE A 95 -14.24 -6.31 9.62
N GLY A 96 -15.44 -6.33 10.23
CA GLY A 96 -16.01 -5.20 10.96
C GLY A 96 -15.19 -4.75 12.17
N ARG A 97 -14.33 -5.64 12.70
CA ARG A 97 -13.39 -5.35 13.79
C ARG A 97 -12.04 -4.80 13.32
N THR A 98 -11.76 -4.77 12.02
CA THR A 98 -10.60 -4.06 11.48
C THR A 98 -10.90 -2.57 11.36
N THR A 99 -9.88 -1.72 11.47
CA THR A 99 -10.05 -0.27 11.30
C THR A 99 -10.57 0.08 9.90
N ARG A 100 -9.97 -0.51 8.86
CA ARG A 100 -10.42 -0.32 7.48
C ARG A 100 -11.86 -0.79 7.29
N GLY A 101 -12.21 -2.00 7.74
CA GLY A 101 -13.57 -2.53 7.58
C GLY A 101 -14.62 -1.70 8.30
N ALA A 102 -14.32 -1.22 9.52
CA ALA A 102 -15.19 -0.30 10.25
C ALA A 102 -15.38 1.03 9.50
N ILE A 103 -14.30 1.65 9.00
CA ILE A 103 -14.39 2.95 8.30
C ILE A 103 -15.10 2.82 6.95
N LEU A 104 -14.80 1.81 6.13
CA LEU A 104 -15.50 1.62 4.85
C LEU A 104 -17.00 1.43 5.05
N THR A 105 -17.37 0.58 6.01
CA THR A 105 -18.77 0.34 6.39
C THR A 105 -19.43 1.61 6.88
N PHE A 106 -18.73 2.37 7.73
CA PHE A 106 -19.23 3.63 8.26
C PHE A 106 -19.45 4.67 7.15
N LEU A 107 -18.51 4.85 6.21
CA LEU A 107 -18.66 5.77 5.08
C LEU A 107 -19.85 5.38 4.20
N LEU A 108 -19.99 4.09 3.85
CA LEU A 108 -21.13 3.63 3.07
C LEU A 108 -22.46 3.86 3.80
N PHE A 109 -22.46 3.67 5.12
CA PHE A 109 -23.59 3.94 5.99
C PHE A 109 -23.92 5.44 6.07
N GLN A 110 -22.94 6.33 6.20
CA GLN A 110 -23.18 7.78 6.14
C GLN A 110 -23.77 8.21 4.80
N ALA A 111 -23.29 7.64 3.69
CA ALA A 111 -23.88 7.90 2.37
C ALA A 111 -25.31 7.38 2.25
N THR A 112 -25.62 6.27 2.92
CA THR A 112 -26.98 5.70 3.00
C THR A 112 -27.92 6.63 3.77
N ILE A 113 -27.49 7.19 4.91
CA ILE A 113 -28.27 8.16 5.70
C ILE A 113 -28.57 9.42 4.89
N CYS A 114 -27.65 9.85 4.03
CA CYS A 114 -27.86 11.01 3.15
C CYS A 114 -28.87 10.75 2.02
N CYS A 115 -29.18 9.49 1.71
CA CYS A 115 -30.03 9.14 0.57
C CYS A 115 -31.50 9.47 0.88
N PRO A 116 -32.18 10.31 0.07
CA PRO A 116 -33.56 10.72 0.33
C PRO A 116 -34.57 9.57 0.22
N ASP A 117 -34.21 8.49 -0.47
CA ASP A 117 -35.04 7.30 -0.64
C ASP A 117 -34.99 6.38 0.60
N VAL A 118 -34.01 6.58 1.48
CA VAL A 118 -33.83 5.80 2.71
C VAL A 118 -34.42 6.57 3.89
N LYS A 119 -35.35 5.95 4.61
CA LYS A 119 -36.06 6.55 5.75
C LYS A 119 -35.88 5.71 7.00
N ASP A 120 -35.83 6.38 8.14
CA ASP A 120 -35.77 5.77 9.48
C ASP A 120 -34.54 4.86 9.70
N VAL A 121 -33.45 5.09 8.96
CA VAL A 121 -32.18 4.36 9.08
C VAL A 121 -31.09 5.32 9.56
N GLY A 122 -30.37 4.87 10.58
CA GLY A 122 -29.23 5.57 11.18
C GLY A 122 -29.55 6.84 11.95
N VAL A 123 -28.51 7.36 12.60
CA VAL A 123 -28.54 8.61 13.37
C VAL A 123 -27.67 9.63 12.66
N HIS A 124 -28.21 10.82 12.39
CA HIS A 124 -27.43 11.91 11.82
C HIS A 124 -26.37 12.39 12.81
N THR A 125 -25.14 12.50 12.32
CA THR A 125 -23.99 13.01 13.05
C THR A 125 -23.30 14.10 12.22
N PRO A 126 -22.36 14.87 12.79
CA PRO A 126 -21.53 15.78 11.99
C PRO A 126 -20.87 15.10 10.77
N LEU A 127 -20.56 13.82 10.89
CA LEU A 127 -19.88 13.01 9.86
C LEU A 127 -20.82 12.60 8.71
N THR A 128 -22.14 12.65 8.94
CA THR A 128 -23.15 12.49 7.87
C THR A 128 -23.08 13.65 6.88
N GLU A 129 -22.73 14.85 7.33
CA GLU A 129 -22.49 15.98 6.44
C GLU A 129 -21.06 15.93 5.86
N TYR A 130 -20.08 15.48 6.66
CA TYR A 130 -18.68 15.44 6.25
C TYR A 130 -18.43 14.64 4.97
N ILE A 131 -19.07 13.48 4.81
CA ILE A 131 -18.93 12.63 3.61
C ILE A 131 -19.25 13.36 2.30
N LYS A 132 -20.09 14.40 2.35
CA LYS A 132 -20.44 15.21 1.19
C LYS A 132 -19.28 16.08 0.68
N TYR A 133 -18.30 16.37 1.53
CA TYR A 133 -17.07 17.10 1.17
C TYR A 133 -15.97 16.19 0.63
N LEU A 134 -16.04 14.87 0.85
CA LEU A 134 -15.07 13.93 0.29
C LEU A 134 -15.19 13.89 -1.24
N PRO A 135 -14.08 13.92 -1.99
CA PRO A 135 -14.10 13.90 -3.44
C PRO A 135 -14.30 12.50 -4.01
N ASP A 136 -14.63 12.42 -5.30
CA ASP A 136 -14.58 11.19 -6.08
C ASP A 136 -13.13 10.95 -6.55
N GLU A 137 -12.38 10.17 -5.79
CA GLU A 137 -10.97 9.88 -6.06
C GLU A 137 -10.84 8.97 -7.30
N LEU A 138 -10.27 9.50 -8.39
CA LEU A 138 -10.07 8.78 -9.66
C LEU A 138 -8.82 7.89 -9.64
N LEU A 139 -8.75 7.02 -8.63
CA LEU A 139 -7.67 6.04 -8.46
C LEU A 139 -7.67 5.02 -9.61
N PRO A 140 -6.58 4.26 -9.82
CA PRO A 140 -6.49 3.25 -10.87
C PRO A 140 -7.64 2.22 -10.90
N THR A 141 -8.30 1.97 -9.78
CA THR A 141 -9.50 1.11 -9.70
C THR A 141 -10.71 1.66 -10.46
N PHE A 142 -10.69 2.93 -10.89
CA PHE A 142 -11.70 3.61 -11.70
C PHE A 142 -11.22 3.94 -13.12
N TRP A 143 -10.09 3.38 -13.53
CA TRP A 143 -9.62 3.52 -14.90
C TRP A 143 -10.43 2.60 -15.82
N SER A 144 -10.64 3.02 -17.06
CA SER A 144 -11.26 2.16 -18.07
C SER A 144 -10.34 0.98 -18.42
N GLU A 145 -10.85 -0.03 -19.11
CA GLU A 145 -10.02 -1.15 -19.55
C GLU A 145 -8.87 -0.67 -20.45
N GLU A 146 -9.14 0.26 -21.37
CA GLU A 146 -8.13 0.86 -22.26
C GLU A 146 -7.06 1.64 -21.47
N GLU A 147 -7.46 2.34 -20.40
CA GLU A 147 -6.52 3.04 -19.54
C GLU A 147 -5.69 2.07 -18.68
N LEU A 148 -6.28 0.95 -18.27
CA LEU A 148 -5.58 -0.08 -17.52
C LEU A 148 -4.59 -0.86 -18.40
N GLU A 149 -4.78 -0.92 -19.73
CA GLU A 149 -3.82 -1.47 -20.68
C GLU A 149 -2.52 -0.64 -20.74
N LEU A 150 -2.58 0.66 -20.49
CA LEU A 150 -1.39 1.52 -20.40
C LEU A 150 -0.42 1.08 -19.31
N LEU A 151 -0.90 0.35 -18.30
CA LEU A 151 -0.09 -0.15 -17.19
C LEU A 151 0.64 -1.45 -17.52
N GLU A 152 0.41 -2.05 -18.70
CA GLU A 152 1.06 -3.30 -19.06
C GLU A 152 2.59 -3.19 -18.94
N GLY A 153 3.20 -4.23 -18.36
CA GLY A 153 4.61 -4.25 -18.03
C GLY A 153 5.04 -3.37 -16.85
N THR A 154 4.15 -2.64 -16.17
CA THR A 154 4.50 -1.91 -14.93
C THR A 154 4.16 -2.71 -13.68
N THR A 155 4.75 -2.35 -12.53
CA THR A 155 4.38 -2.99 -11.25
C THR A 155 2.95 -2.65 -10.82
N LEU A 156 2.39 -1.55 -11.31
CA LEU A 156 1.04 -1.11 -10.96
C LEU A 156 -0.06 -2.01 -11.56
N ARG A 157 0.14 -2.61 -12.74
CA ARG A 157 -0.86 -3.47 -13.39
C ARG A 157 -1.27 -4.65 -12.51
N SER A 158 -0.30 -5.35 -11.93
CA SER A 158 -0.55 -6.49 -11.06
C SER A 158 -1.20 -6.06 -9.74
N ALA A 159 -0.73 -4.95 -9.16
CA ALA A 159 -1.28 -4.38 -7.93
C ALA A 159 -2.77 -4.00 -8.08
N VAL A 160 -3.12 -3.32 -9.17
CA VAL A 160 -4.51 -2.92 -9.45
C VAL A 160 -5.40 -4.12 -9.69
N ARG A 161 -4.96 -5.11 -10.48
CA ARG A 161 -5.72 -6.35 -10.70
C ARG A 161 -5.96 -7.11 -9.39
N ALA A 162 -4.92 -7.23 -8.55
CA ALA A 162 -5.04 -7.88 -7.25
C ALA A 162 -6.01 -7.13 -6.33
N LYS A 163 -5.96 -5.80 -6.33
CA LYS A 163 -6.86 -4.94 -5.57
C LYS A 163 -8.31 -5.09 -6.04
N MET A 164 -8.58 -5.04 -7.34
CA MET A 164 -9.94 -5.21 -7.88
C MET A 164 -10.53 -6.57 -7.51
N ASN A 165 -9.75 -7.65 -7.64
CA ASN A 165 -10.17 -8.99 -7.21
C ASN A 165 -10.44 -9.07 -5.71
N SER A 166 -9.60 -8.41 -4.89
CA SER A 166 -9.80 -8.35 -3.44
C SER A 166 -11.05 -7.57 -3.07
N LEU A 167 -11.27 -6.41 -3.68
CA LEU A 167 -12.44 -5.57 -3.45
C LEU A 167 -13.72 -6.29 -3.86
N LEU A 168 -13.72 -7.03 -4.96
CA LEU A 168 -14.89 -7.79 -5.39
C LEU A 168 -15.24 -8.88 -4.37
N ARG A 169 -14.26 -9.65 -3.90
CA ARG A 169 -14.48 -10.66 -2.84
C ARG A 169 -14.98 -10.03 -1.54
N GLU A 170 -14.40 -8.89 -1.18
CA GLU A 170 -14.80 -8.12 0.01
C GLU A 170 -16.25 -7.62 -0.12
N PHE A 171 -16.64 -7.08 -1.27
CA PHE A 171 -17.99 -6.64 -1.55
C PHE A 171 -19.00 -7.80 -1.48
N GLU A 172 -18.69 -8.95 -2.07
CA GLU A 172 -19.56 -10.14 -1.96
C GLU A 172 -19.68 -10.62 -0.51
N THR A 173 -18.58 -10.60 0.25
CA THR A 173 -18.60 -10.94 1.68
C THR A 173 -19.47 -9.96 2.45
N PHE A 174 -19.34 -8.65 2.19
CA PHE A 174 -20.16 -7.60 2.78
C PHE A 174 -21.64 -7.77 2.45
N ARG A 175 -21.96 -8.07 1.18
CA ARG A 175 -23.34 -8.32 0.72
C ARG A 175 -23.93 -9.52 1.45
N THR A 176 -23.27 -10.67 1.45
CA THR A 176 -23.74 -11.88 2.13
C THR A 176 -23.90 -11.67 3.64
N ALA A 177 -23.00 -10.93 4.27
CA ALA A 177 -23.11 -10.62 5.70
C ALA A 177 -24.34 -9.75 6.02
N THR A 178 -24.70 -8.82 5.13
CA THR A 178 -25.72 -7.80 5.41
C THR A 178 -27.08 -8.06 4.77
N GLU A 179 -27.19 -9.01 3.82
CA GLU A 179 -28.44 -9.28 3.08
C GLU A 179 -29.63 -9.68 3.96
N ASN A 180 -29.36 -10.25 5.14
CA ASN A 180 -30.40 -10.68 6.08
C ASN A 180 -30.77 -9.61 7.13
N ILE A 181 -30.09 -8.45 7.14
CA ILE A 181 -30.45 -7.34 8.01
C ILE A 181 -31.66 -6.63 7.40
N GLY A 182 -32.77 -6.53 8.14
CA GLY A 182 -34.07 -6.15 7.57
C GLY A 182 -34.09 -4.83 6.79
N TRP A 183 -33.36 -3.81 7.24
CA TRP A 183 -33.27 -2.54 6.51
C TRP A 183 -32.30 -2.61 5.32
N CYS A 184 -31.21 -3.37 5.41
CA CYS A 184 -30.31 -3.62 4.28
C CYS A 184 -31.03 -4.41 3.19
N ALA A 185 -31.75 -5.47 3.54
CA ALA A 185 -32.57 -6.25 2.61
C ALA A 185 -33.54 -5.35 1.83
N LYS A 186 -34.19 -4.41 2.53
CA LYS A 186 -35.15 -3.48 1.93
C LYS A 186 -34.51 -2.41 1.04
N PHE A 187 -33.39 -1.81 1.44
CA PHE A 187 -32.85 -0.62 0.78
C PHE A 187 -31.60 -0.91 -0.07
N TRP A 188 -30.74 -1.82 0.37
CA TRP A 188 -29.48 -2.10 -0.32
C TRP A 188 -29.62 -3.24 -1.32
N TRP A 189 -30.39 -4.27 -0.96
CA TRP A 189 -30.37 -5.57 -1.64
C TRP A 189 -31.72 -6.01 -2.20
N ASP A 190 -32.69 -5.09 -2.28
CA ASP A 190 -33.96 -5.36 -2.94
C ASP A 190 -33.72 -5.77 -4.40
N GLU A 191 -34.46 -6.76 -4.87
CA GLU A 191 -34.24 -7.36 -6.20
C GLU A 191 -34.50 -6.37 -7.35
N ASP A 192 -35.45 -5.46 -7.16
CA ASP A 192 -35.86 -4.50 -8.18
C ASP A 192 -35.16 -3.15 -7.98
N ASP A 193 -35.08 -2.66 -6.74
CA ASP A 193 -34.68 -1.28 -6.41
C ASP A 193 -33.44 -1.17 -5.48
N GLY A 194 -32.64 -2.24 -5.34
CA GLY A 194 -31.44 -2.26 -4.51
C GLY A 194 -30.44 -1.13 -4.83
N LEU A 195 -30.10 -0.33 -3.81
CA LEU A 195 -29.32 0.90 -4.01
C LEU A 195 -27.81 0.69 -4.13
N ILE A 196 -27.27 -0.38 -3.52
CA ILE A 196 -25.83 -0.57 -3.35
C ILE A 196 -25.27 -1.49 -4.43
N THR A 197 -24.16 -1.06 -5.02
CA THR A 197 -23.44 -1.75 -6.08
C THR A 197 -21.96 -1.84 -5.73
N PHE A 198 -21.22 -2.64 -6.50
CA PHE A 198 -19.77 -2.71 -6.37
C PHE A 198 -19.08 -1.34 -6.57
N ASP A 199 -19.61 -0.46 -7.43
CA ASP A 199 -19.09 0.91 -7.61
C ASP A 199 -19.13 1.73 -6.31
N ASP A 200 -20.16 1.53 -5.47
CA ASP A 200 -20.25 2.20 -4.17
C ASP A 200 -19.14 1.74 -3.22
N TRP A 201 -18.81 0.44 -3.25
CA TRP A 201 -17.73 -0.13 -2.47
C TRP A 201 -16.35 0.36 -2.93
N LEU A 202 -16.14 0.46 -4.25
CA LEU A 202 -14.93 1.05 -4.83
C LEU A 202 -14.73 2.50 -4.34
N ARG A 203 -15.82 3.28 -4.24
CA ARG A 203 -15.75 4.70 -3.84
C ARG A 203 -15.36 4.85 -2.39
N VAL A 204 -15.97 4.09 -1.47
CA VAL A 204 -15.59 4.17 -0.06
C VAL A 204 -14.16 3.67 0.17
N ASP A 205 -13.71 2.63 -0.56
CA ASP A 205 -12.30 2.23 -0.53
C ASP A 205 -11.38 3.34 -0.97
N ALA A 206 -11.71 4.03 -2.06
CA ALA A 206 -10.87 5.11 -2.59
C ALA A 206 -10.86 6.33 -1.69
N MET A 207 -12.00 6.70 -1.09
CA MET A 207 -12.07 7.74 -0.06
C MET A 207 -11.19 7.42 1.14
N TYR A 208 -11.24 6.18 1.63
CA TYR A 208 -10.39 5.76 2.75
C TYR A 208 -8.91 5.72 2.37
N ARG A 209 -8.57 5.03 1.28
CA ARG A 209 -7.18 4.73 0.91
C ARG A 209 -6.37 5.98 0.57
N SER A 210 -7.02 7.01 0.03
CA SER A 210 -6.38 8.28 -0.29
C SER A 210 -6.21 9.23 0.91
N ARG A 211 -6.87 8.95 2.05
CA ARG A 211 -7.01 9.90 3.18
C ARG A 211 -6.69 9.33 4.54
N ALA A 212 -6.65 8.01 4.67
CA ALA A 212 -6.28 7.35 5.90
C ALA A 212 -4.80 7.58 6.18
N LEU A 213 -4.51 7.94 7.42
CA LEU A 213 -3.18 8.18 7.94
C LEU A 213 -3.01 7.37 9.22
N GLU A 214 -1.79 6.94 9.51
CA GLU A 214 -1.43 6.45 10.84
C GLU A 214 -1.29 7.67 11.76
N PHE A 215 -2.31 7.92 12.57
CA PHE A 215 -2.40 9.13 13.40
C PHE A 215 -1.82 8.87 14.81
N PRO A 216 -0.92 9.74 15.31
CA PRO A 216 -0.26 9.53 16.60
C PRO A 216 -1.25 9.33 17.75
N GLY A 217 -1.12 8.24 18.50
CA GLY A 217 -1.98 7.92 19.64
C GLY A 217 -3.37 7.36 19.28
N VAL A 218 -3.72 7.29 17.99
CA VAL A 218 -5.00 6.75 17.51
C VAL A 218 -4.81 5.51 16.62
N GLY A 219 -3.73 5.46 15.83
CA GLY A 219 -3.50 4.47 14.77
C GLY A 219 -4.15 4.91 13.46
N ASP A 220 -4.46 3.95 12.58
CA ASP A 220 -5.12 4.24 11.29
C ASP A 220 -6.44 5.02 11.50
N ALA A 221 -6.56 6.17 10.86
CA ALA A 221 -7.76 6.99 10.93
C ALA A 221 -7.90 7.90 9.70
N MET A 222 -9.13 8.35 9.44
CA MET A 222 -9.34 9.55 8.62
C MET A 222 -9.65 10.73 9.56
N VAL A 223 -8.99 11.86 9.35
CA VAL A 223 -9.17 13.05 10.19
C VAL A 223 -9.77 14.16 9.35
N PRO A 224 -11.06 14.50 9.54
CA PRO A 224 -11.71 15.55 8.79
C PRO A 224 -10.90 16.84 8.76
N CYS A 225 -10.84 17.50 7.60
CA CYS A 225 -10.07 18.73 7.34
C CYS A 225 -8.54 18.54 7.26
N ILE A 226 -7.92 17.74 8.14
CA ILE A 226 -6.48 17.40 8.00
C ILE A 226 -6.26 16.58 6.72
N ASP A 227 -7.16 15.65 6.42
CA ASP A 227 -7.17 14.84 5.20
C ASP A 227 -7.35 15.66 3.89
N MET A 228 -7.53 16.98 3.98
CA MET A 228 -7.53 17.88 2.82
C MET A 228 -6.11 18.35 2.49
N ALA A 229 -5.13 18.24 3.39
CA ALA A 229 -3.76 18.68 3.14
C ALA A 229 -3.06 17.75 2.14
N ASN A 230 -2.47 18.31 1.10
CA ASN A 230 -1.74 17.54 0.09
C ASN A 230 -0.39 17.02 0.58
N HIS A 231 0.12 16.02 -0.15
CA HIS A 231 1.43 15.44 0.12
C HIS A 231 2.58 16.34 -0.31
N ALA A 232 3.61 16.44 0.53
CA ALA A 232 4.97 16.70 0.10
C ALA A 232 5.96 15.89 0.95
N SER A 233 7.08 15.48 0.35
CA SER A 233 8.12 14.67 0.98
C SER A 233 9.30 15.48 1.53
N GLY A 234 9.96 14.97 2.57
CA GLY A 234 11.23 15.49 3.10
C GLY A 234 11.18 16.94 3.58
N ASP A 235 12.05 17.78 3.03
CA ASP A 235 12.11 19.20 3.40
C ASP A 235 10.91 19.99 2.85
N ALA A 236 10.17 19.48 1.87
CA ALA A 236 8.99 20.16 1.36
C ALA A 236 7.75 19.98 2.25
N THR A 237 7.76 19.01 3.18
CA THR A 237 6.69 18.85 4.17
C THR A 237 6.64 20.07 5.09
N ALA A 238 5.52 20.80 5.06
CA ALA A 238 5.35 22.04 5.81
C ALA A 238 4.87 21.79 7.25
N ALA A 239 3.91 20.89 7.45
CA ALA A 239 3.23 20.67 8.71
C ALA A 239 3.30 19.22 9.18
N LEU A 240 3.09 19.03 10.49
CA LEU A 240 2.96 17.75 11.17
C LEU A 240 1.57 17.66 11.79
N TYR A 241 1.04 16.44 11.88
CA TYR A 241 -0.19 16.18 12.60
C TYR A 241 0.11 15.42 13.90
N GLU A 242 -0.54 15.84 14.98
CA GLU A 242 -0.32 15.30 16.32
C GLU A 242 -1.64 15.18 17.08
N THR A 243 -1.61 14.54 18.25
CA THR A 243 -2.71 14.52 19.21
C THR A 243 -2.35 15.40 20.39
N ASP A 244 -3.20 16.38 20.72
CA ASP A 244 -2.99 17.26 21.88
C ASP A 244 -3.32 16.57 23.22
N ASP A 245 -3.06 17.27 24.32
CA ASP A 245 -3.30 16.77 25.69
C ASP A 245 -4.78 16.42 25.98
N ASP A 246 -5.72 17.02 25.25
CA ASP A 246 -7.17 16.77 25.36
C ASP A 246 -7.64 15.60 24.46
N GLY A 247 -6.73 15.09 23.62
CA GLY A 247 -6.94 14.02 22.66
C GLY A 247 -7.40 14.51 21.29
N ASN A 248 -7.44 15.82 21.04
CA ASN A 248 -7.84 16.38 19.75
C ASN A 248 -6.74 16.17 18.71
N ALA A 249 -7.15 16.00 17.46
CA ALA A 249 -6.22 15.99 16.35
C ALA A 249 -5.83 17.43 16.00
N ILE A 250 -4.54 17.70 15.87
CA ILE A 250 -4.02 19.02 15.54
C ILE A 250 -3.07 18.97 14.35
N LEU A 251 -3.00 20.05 13.60
CA LEU A 251 -2.01 20.27 12.55
C LEU A 251 -1.11 21.44 12.97
N ILE A 252 0.19 21.23 13.03
CA ILE A 252 1.17 22.22 13.49
C ILE A 252 2.18 22.46 12.37
N LEU A 253 2.52 23.72 12.12
CA LEU A 253 3.59 24.08 11.19
C LEU A 253 4.96 23.62 11.77
N ARG A 254 5.82 23.02 10.94
CA ARG A 254 7.12 22.55 11.41
C ARG A 254 8.01 23.71 11.83
N HIS A 255 8.83 23.47 12.85
CA HIS A 255 9.83 24.43 13.29
C HIS A 255 10.76 24.86 12.14
N GLY A 256 10.92 26.16 11.94
CA GLY A 256 11.73 26.73 10.86
C GLY A 256 11.09 26.66 9.47
N LYS A 257 9.80 26.32 9.37
CA LYS A 257 9.00 26.48 8.15
C LYS A 257 8.14 27.72 8.27
N ASP A 258 8.51 28.76 7.53
CA ASP A 258 7.67 29.94 7.37
C ASP A 258 6.91 29.85 6.05
N MET A 259 5.72 30.45 6.03
CA MET A 259 4.83 30.36 4.88
C MET A 259 4.17 31.70 4.62
N VAL A 260 4.25 32.12 3.36
CA VAL A 260 3.58 33.32 2.88
C VAL A 260 2.09 33.07 2.71
N GLN A 261 1.30 34.14 2.75
CA GLN A 261 -0.12 34.08 2.38
C GLN A 261 -0.30 33.48 0.97
N GLY A 262 -1.26 32.57 0.83
CA GLY A 262 -1.50 31.81 -0.39
C GLY A 262 -0.61 30.59 -0.57
N GLY A 263 0.35 30.35 0.35
CA GLY A 263 1.18 29.14 0.36
C GLY A 263 0.36 27.89 0.70
N GLU A 264 0.73 26.76 0.10
CA GLU A 264 0.11 25.46 0.36
C GLU A 264 0.72 24.81 1.62
N VAL A 265 -0.14 24.34 2.53
CA VAL A 265 0.25 23.61 3.73
C VAL A 265 0.25 22.12 3.42
N THR A 266 1.44 21.56 3.26
CA THR A 266 1.63 20.15 2.92
C THR A 266 1.96 19.29 4.14
N ILE A 267 1.55 18.03 4.10
CA ILE A 267 1.93 16.98 5.06
C ILE A 267 2.65 15.83 4.36
N THR A 268 3.36 15.00 5.10
CA THR A 268 3.88 13.75 4.54
C THR A 268 2.82 12.65 4.67
N TYR A 269 2.62 11.89 3.60
CA TYR A 269 1.85 10.65 3.64
C TYR A 269 2.77 9.46 3.96
N GLY A 270 4.06 9.71 4.18
CA GLY A 270 5.14 8.73 4.29
C GLY A 270 6.20 8.97 3.20
N ASP A 271 7.44 9.22 3.61
CA ASP A 271 8.54 9.57 2.68
C ASP A 271 9.12 8.34 1.96
N ASP A 272 8.85 7.13 2.45
CA ASP A 272 9.35 5.87 1.89
C ASP A 272 8.38 5.26 0.85
N LYS A 273 7.57 6.08 0.15
CA LYS A 273 6.57 5.60 -0.81
C LYS A 273 7.06 5.67 -2.24
N GLY A 274 7.11 4.51 -2.90
CA GLY A 274 7.48 4.43 -4.31
C GLY A 274 6.45 5.03 -5.26
N ALA A 275 6.86 5.32 -6.49
CA ALA A 275 6.00 5.86 -7.54
C ALA A 275 4.73 5.02 -7.78
N CYS A 276 4.87 3.69 -7.73
CA CYS A 276 3.74 2.77 -7.86
C CYS A 276 2.70 2.99 -6.75
N GLU A 277 3.15 3.12 -5.49
CA GLU A 277 2.27 3.35 -4.33
C GLU A 277 1.58 4.71 -4.42
N ASN A 278 2.28 5.76 -4.87
CA ASN A 278 1.71 7.09 -5.02
C ASN A 278 0.53 7.12 -6.02
N ILE A 279 0.69 6.47 -7.17
CA ILE A 279 -0.41 6.34 -8.13
C ILE A 279 -1.49 5.42 -7.60
N PHE A 280 -1.08 4.28 -7.03
CA PHE A 280 -2.01 3.27 -6.54
C PHE A 280 -2.96 3.88 -5.52
N SER A 281 -2.43 4.41 -4.41
CA SER A 281 -3.20 4.84 -3.24
C SER A 281 -3.74 6.26 -3.34
N TYR A 282 -3.06 7.16 -4.07
CA TYR A 282 -3.39 8.58 -4.10
C TYR A 282 -3.68 9.15 -5.50
N GLY A 283 -3.44 8.38 -6.55
CA GLY A 283 -3.79 8.80 -7.92
C GLY A 283 -2.94 9.96 -8.46
N PHE A 284 -1.75 10.21 -7.90
CA PHE A 284 -0.82 11.23 -8.39
C PHE A 284 0.64 10.74 -8.38
N LEU A 285 1.49 11.49 -9.07
CA LEU A 285 2.94 11.43 -8.93
C LEU A 285 3.47 12.84 -8.74
N GLU A 286 4.43 13.01 -7.84
CA GLU A 286 5.14 14.29 -7.70
C GLU A 286 6.00 14.54 -8.94
N GLU A 287 5.90 15.74 -9.52
CA GLU A 287 6.71 16.12 -10.69
C GLU A 287 8.22 16.10 -10.41
N SER A 288 8.59 16.42 -9.17
CA SER A 288 9.97 16.40 -8.67
C SER A 288 10.55 15.00 -8.50
N MET A 289 9.71 13.95 -8.56
CA MET A 289 10.15 12.57 -8.34
C MET A 289 11.11 12.14 -9.45
N ALA A 290 12.37 11.91 -9.08
CA ALA A 290 13.47 11.59 -10.00
C ALA A 290 13.70 10.07 -10.20
N SER A 291 13.04 9.23 -9.41
CA SER A 291 13.17 7.78 -9.43
C SER A 291 11.88 7.13 -8.97
N ALA A 292 11.66 5.85 -9.27
CA ALA A 292 10.54 5.11 -8.71
C ALA A 292 10.66 4.90 -7.18
N GLN A 293 11.82 5.20 -6.59
CA GLN A 293 12.20 5.10 -5.17
C GLN A 293 12.15 3.68 -4.60
N ILE A 294 11.00 3.01 -4.73
CA ILE A 294 10.77 1.65 -4.27
C ILE A 294 9.96 0.91 -5.33
N MET A 295 10.39 -0.31 -5.65
CA MET A 295 9.72 -1.18 -6.60
C MET A 295 9.70 -2.61 -6.07
N PHE A 296 8.55 -3.28 -6.13
CA PHE A 296 8.44 -4.71 -5.81
C PHE A 296 8.34 -5.52 -7.10
N LEU A 297 9.25 -6.46 -7.30
CA LEU A 297 9.24 -7.38 -8.43
C LEU A 297 8.81 -8.76 -7.95
N ASN A 298 7.65 -9.20 -8.44
CA ASN A 298 7.15 -10.55 -8.20
C ASN A 298 8.16 -11.58 -8.72
N LEU A 299 8.30 -12.70 -8.02
CA LEU A 299 9.21 -13.78 -8.38
C LEU A 299 8.49 -15.12 -8.19
N ASP A 300 8.68 -16.04 -9.12
CA ASP A 300 8.17 -17.40 -9.02
C ASP A 300 9.28 -18.38 -8.64
N ILE A 301 8.91 -19.49 -8.03
CA ILE A 301 9.81 -20.63 -7.84
C ILE A 301 9.93 -21.36 -9.19
N PRO A 302 11.16 -21.66 -9.68
CA PRO A 302 11.39 -22.37 -10.93
C PRO A 302 10.59 -23.67 -11.04
N ASP A 303 10.02 -23.95 -12.21
CA ASP A 303 9.13 -25.12 -12.42
C ASP A 303 9.86 -26.46 -12.29
N ASP A 304 11.18 -26.47 -12.43
CA ASP A 304 12.07 -27.62 -12.28
C ASP A 304 12.55 -27.84 -10.84
N ASP A 305 12.20 -26.96 -9.89
CA ASP A 305 12.50 -27.14 -8.47
C ASP A 305 11.59 -28.22 -7.85
N PRO A 306 12.14 -29.38 -7.42
CA PRO A 306 11.35 -30.47 -6.86
C PRO A 306 10.67 -30.11 -5.53
N LEU A 307 11.19 -29.11 -4.80
CA LEU A 307 10.66 -28.64 -3.53
C LEU A 307 9.62 -27.52 -3.70
N ARG A 308 9.32 -27.09 -4.93
CA ARG A 308 8.41 -25.98 -5.24
C ARG A 308 7.08 -26.03 -4.48
N PRO A 309 6.31 -27.14 -4.46
CA PRO A 309 5.04 -27.17 -3.72
C PRO A 309 5.21 -26.96 -2.22
N ALA A 310 6.28 -27.50 -1.63
CA ALA A 310 6.56 -27.37 -0.21
C ALA A 310 6.99 -25.94 0.15
N LYS A 311 7.90 -25.35 -0.63
CA LYS A 311 8.32 -23.94 -0.49
C LYS A 311 7.15 -22.98 -0.60
N ILE A 312 6.23 -23.16 -1.57
CA ILE A 312 5.02 -22.34 -1.69
C ILE A 312 4.13 -22.48 -0.45
N TYR A 313 3.96 -23.71 0.06
CA TYR A 313 3.10 -23.97 1.21
C TYR A 313 3.62 -23.32 2.52
N VAL A 314 4.93 -23.35 2.76
CA VAL A 314 5.53 -22.78 3.98
C VAL A 314 5.87 -21.30 3.88
N CYS A 315 5.76 -20.71 2.69
CA CYS A 315 6.11 -19.32 2.46
C CYS A 315 5.03 -18.41 3.03
N ASN A 316 5.41 -17.58 4.00
CA ASN A 316 4.52 -16.61 4.64
C ASN A 316 4.83 -15.16 4.21
N THR A 317 5.68 -14.98 3.20
CA THR A 317 6.12 -13.67 2.70
C THR A 317 5.64 -13.41 1.28
N ALA A 318 5.62 -12.15 0.85
CA ALA A 318 5.27 -11.82 -0.52
C ALA A 318 6.27 -12.47 -1.51
N PRO A 319 5.79 -13.16 -2.57
CA PRO A 319 6.64 -13.89 -3.51
C PRO A 319 7.36 -12.92 -4.47
N GLY A 320 8.53 -12.46 -4.07
CA GLY A 320 9.27 -11.45 -4.82
C GLY A 320 10.39 -10.79 -4.02
N PHE A 321 10.90 -9.70 -4.56
CA PHE A 321 11.90 -8.88 -3.89
C PHE A 321 11.62 -7.39 -4.11
N ARG A 322 11.97 -6.60 -3.11
CA ARG A 322 11.91 -5.14 -3.17
C ARG A 322 13.26 -4.62 -3.64
N VAL A 323 13.22 -3.62 -4.49
CA VAL A 323 14.36 -2.82 -4.91
C VAL A 323 14.14 -1.42 -4.35
N VAL A 324 15.16 -0.85 -3.71
CA VAL A 324 15.11 0.44 -3.04
C VAL A 324 16.23 1.33 -3.57
N ASP A 325 15.87 2.51 -4.05
CA ASP A 325 16.82 3.53 -4.48
C ASP A 325 17.23 4.40 -3.29
N ARG A 326 18.43 4.14 -2.76
CA ARG A 326 19.12 5.07 -1.88
C ARG A 326 19.86 6.05 -2.78
N LYS A 327 19.88 7.35 -2.46
CA LYS A 327 20.44 8.41 -3.31
C LYS A 327 21.74 8.05 -4.06
N ASP A 328 22.62 7.27 -3.43
CA ASP A 328 23.92 6.85 -3.99
C ASP A 328 24.01 5.35 -4.37
N SER A 329 23.02 4.52 -4.07
CA SER A 329 23.03 3.06 -4.29
C SER A 329 21.64 2.46 -4.52
N ILE A 330 21.56 1.34 -5.22
CA ILE A 330 20.34 0.52 -5.20
C ILE A 330 20.56 -0.69 -4.31
N GLU A 331 19.64 -0.88 -3.39
CA GLU A 331 19.57 -2.00 -2.47
C GLU A 331 18.40 -2.91 -2.84
N TRP A 332 18.45 -4.16 -2.40
CA TRP A 332 17.34 -5.09 -2.55
C TRP A 332 17.09 -5.85 -1.25
N GLU A 333 15.82 -6.18 -1.01
CA GLU A 333 15.34 -6.83 0.20
C GLU A 333 14.35 -7.95 -0.17
N SER A 334 14.55 -9.13 0.39
CA SER A 334 13.63 -10.26 0.24
C SER A 334 13.95 -11.36 1.22
N ASP A 335 12.92 -11.93 1.85
CA ASP A 335 13.00 -13.23 2.53
C ASP A 335 12.72 -14.38 1.56
N PHE A 336 11.86 -14.13 0.57
CA PHE A 336 11.44 -15.12 -0.41
C PHE A 336 12.60 -15.63 -1.26
N VAL A 337 13.47 -14.73 -1.75
CA VAL A 337 14.62 -15.10 -2.59
C VAL A 337 15.51 -16.13 -1.90
N TRP A 338 15.75 -15.98 -0.58
CA TRP A 338 16.59 -16.91 0.18
C TRP A 338 15.97 -18.31 0.28
N LEU A 339 14.65 -18.41 0.38
CA LEU A 339 13.94 -19.69 0.32
C LEU A 339 14.01 -20.32 -1.08
N VAL A 340 13.99 -19.52 -2.14
CA VAL A 340 14.03 -20.04 -3.52
C VAL A 340 15.39 -20.63 -3.87
N VAL A 341 16.49 -19.99 -3.46
CA VAL A 341 17.85 -20.35 -3.92
C VAL A 341 18.48 -21.58 -3.25
N VAL A 342 17.81 -22.14 -2.24
CA VAL A 342 18.27 -23.33 -1.51
C VAL A 342 17.63 -24.60 -2.07
N ASN A 343 18.43 -25.63 -2.27
CA ASN A 343 18.01 -26.93 -2.79
C ASN A 343 18.09 -27.99 -1.68
N GLU A 344 17.46 -29.14 -1.89
CA GLU A 344 17.52 -30.28 -0.95
C GLU A 344 18.97 -30.65 -0.59
N GLU A 345 19.86 -30.63 -1.59
CA GLU A 345 21.29 -30.91 -1.47
C GLU A 345 22.04 -29.95 -0.53
N ASP A 346 21.53 -28.73 -0.37
CA ASP A 346 22.10 -27.73 0.53
C ASP A 346 21.69 -27.99 1.99
N GLY A 347 20.65 -28.80 2.21
CA GLY A 347 20.18 -29.22 3.52
C GLY A 347 18.81 -28.66 3.94
N ILE A 348 18.04 -28.05 3.02
CA ILE A 348 16.62 -27.74 3.29
C ILE A 348 15.77 -29.00 3.10
N ASP A 349 14.89 -29.29 4.04
CA ASP A 349 14.01 -30.47 4.01
C ASP A 349 12.60 -30.11 4.54
N PHE A 350 11.58 -30.82 4.09
CA PHE A 350 10.18 -30.61 4.43
C PHE A 350 9.52 -31.92 4.87
N LYS A 351 9.16 -32.03 6.14
CA LYS A 351 8.55 -33.24 6.71
C LYS A 351 7.10 -32.97 7.12
N VAL A 352 6.20 -33.90 6.82
CA VAL A 352 4.80 -33.83 7.28
C VAL A 352 4.74 -34.25 8.74
N ARG A 353 4.24 -33.37 9.62
CA ARG A 353 3.91 -33.67 11.01
C ARG A 353 2.41 -33.76 11.20
N GLN A 354 2.00 -34.70 12.06
CA GLN A 354 0.63 -34.76 12.56
C GLN A 354 0.58 -34.02 13.90
N THR A 355 -0.26 -32.99 13.97
CA THR A 355 -0.55 -32.24 15.19
C THR A 355 -1.36 -33.10 16.17
N VAL A 356 -1.39 -32.70 17.45
CA VAL A 356 -2.15 -33.39 18.51
C VAL A 356 -3.66 -33.46 18.23
N ASP A 357 -4.18 -32.54 17.42
CA ASP A 357 -5.59 -32.48 17.01
C ASP A 357 -5.88 -33.32 15.76
N GLY A 358 -4.87 -34.03 15.23
CA GLY A 358 -4.98 -34.88 14.06
C GLY A 358 -4.77 -34.18 12.72
N ASN A 359 -4.61 -32.85 12.69
CA ASN A 359 -4.29 -32.08 11.49
C ASN A 359 -2.87 -32.37 11.01
N ARG A 360 -2.64 -32.31 9.69
CA ARG A 360 -1.31 -32.47 9.08
C ARG A 360 -0.76 -31.11 8.70
N GLU A 361 0.47 -30.83 9.10
CA GLU A 361 1.20 -29.62 8.76
C GLU A 361 2.56 -29.98 8.16
N ILE A 362 3.04 -29.18 7.21
CA ILE A 362 4.37 -29.33 6.64
C ILE A 362 5.33 -28.47 7.47
N GLN A 363 6.35 -29.12 8.04
CA GLN A 363 7.40 -28.46 8.81
C GLN A 363 8.68 -28.39 7.99
N ALA A 364 9.27 -27.20 7.89
CA ALA A 364 10.57 -26.98 7.24
C ALA A 364 11.74 -27.22 8.21
N PHE A 365 12.86 -27.71 7.69
CA PHE A 365 14.11 -27.95 8.41
C PHE A 365 15.30 -27.43 7.60
N TRP A 366 16.31 -26.92 8.28
CA TRP A 366 17.63 -26.60 7.72
C TRP A 366 18.70 -27.41 8.46
N LYS A 367 19.35 -28.36 7.77
CA LYS A 367 20.39 -29.25 8.33
C LYS A 367 19.97 -29.83 9.69
N GLU A 368 18.80 -30.48 9.71
CA GLU A 368 18.11 -31.06 10.88
C GLU A 368 17.62 -30.06 11.96
N SER A 369 17.88 -28.76 11.81
CA SER A 369 17.33 -27.72 12.69
C SER A 369 15.94 -27.28 12.21
N GLU A 370 14.97 -27.26 13.11
CA GLU A 370 13.60 -26.88 12.78
C GLU A 370 13.50 -25.41 12.37
N LEU A 371 12.95 -25.15 11.17
CA LEU A 371 12.72 -23.82 10.63
C LEU A 371 11.25 -23.46 10.83
N ASN A 372 10.92 -22.97 12.02
CA ASN A 372 9.56 -22.55 12.38
C ASN A 372 9.10 -21.26 11.68
N ASP A 373 10.03 -20.56 11.03
CA ASP A 373 9.80 -19.29 10.36
C ASP A 373 10.76 -19.18 9.17
N THR A 374 10.20 -19.17 7.96
CA THR A 374 10.97 -19.14 6.71
C THR A 374 11.76 -17.83 6.54
N THR A 375 11.38 -16.74 7.22
CA THR A 375 12.14 -15.48 7.20
C THR A 375 13.52 -15.61 7.84
N LYS A 376 13.70 -16.58 8.74
CA LYS A 376 14.99 -16.80 9.44
C LYS A 376 16.00 -17.56 8.59
N ILE A 377 15.60 -18.09 7.43
CA ILE A 377 16.48 -18.92 6.61
C ILE A 377 17.78 -18.21 6.27
N ARG A 378 17.72 -16.91 5.95
CA ARG A 378 18.89 -16.09 5.68
C ARG A 378 19.94 -16.16 6.78
N THR A 379 19.53 -16.07 8.04
CA THR A 379 20.45 -16.11 9.19
C THR A 379 21.19 -17.44 9.29
N PHE A 380 20.56 -18.54 8.88
CA PHE A 380 21.22 -19.84 8.78
C PHE A 380 22.19 -19.89 7.60
N LEU A 381 21.81 -19.33 6.44
CA LEU A 381 22.66 -19.28 5.25
C LEU A 381 23.91 -18.42 5.46
N GLU A 382 23.81 -17.30 6.20
CA GLU A 382 24.94 -16.42 6.53
C GLU A 382 26.01 -17.09 7.38
N GLN A 383 25.67 -18.16 8.11
CA GLN A 383 26.59 -18.93 8.93
C GLN A 383 27.16 -20.16 8.20
N ASP A 384 26.68 -20.42 6.98
CA ASP A 384 27.05 -21.59 6.20
C ASP A 384 28.35 -21.36 5.42
N PRO A 385 29.26 -22.35 5.29
CA PRO A 385 30.44 -22.23 4.43
C PRO A 385 30.11 -21.92 2.97
N LEU A 386 28.90 -22.26 2.50
CA LEU A 386 28.43 -21.97 1.14
C LEU A 386 27.70 -20.64 1.01
N TRP A 387 27.81 -19.73 1.98
CA TRP A 387 27.12 -18.43 1.97
C TRP A 387 27.26 -17.67 0.63
N GLU A 388 28.49 -17.57 0.11
CA GLU A 388 28.77 -16.89 -1.16
C GLU A 388 28.06 -17.56 -2.35
N VAL A 389 27.88 -18.89 -2.32
CA VAL A 389 27.12 -19.64 -3.34
C VAL A 389 25.65 -19.26 -3.31
N TYR A 390 25.05 -19.16 -2.12
CA TYR A 390 23.65 -18.73 -1.97
C TYR A 390 23.46 -17.28 -2.42
N GLN A 391 24.41 -16.40 -2.11
CA GLN A 391 24.40 -15.03 -2.62
C GLN A 391 24.47 -14.98 -4.15
N LEU A 392 25.36 -15.78 -4.77
CA LEU A 392 25.48 -15.83 -6.22
C LEU A 392 24.18 -16.30 -6.88
N ARG A 393 23.56 -17.37 -6.36
CA ARG A 393 22.26 -17.87 -6.85
C ARG A 393 21.16 -16.81 -6.72
N ALA A 394 21.11 -16.09 -5.59
CA ALA A 394 20.16 -15.00 -5.37
C ALA A 394 20.33 -13.87 -6.40
N VAL A 395 21.58 -13.44 -6.62
CA VAL A 395 21.91 -12.41 -7.61
C VAL A 395 21.47 -12.85 -9.01
N VAL A 396 21.83 -14.07 -9.44
CA VAL A 396 21.46 -14.58 -10.77
C VAL A 396 19.94 -14.69 -10.95
N LEU A 397 19.23 -15.17 -9.93
CA LEU A 397 17.77 -15.28 -9.94
C LEU A 397 17.10 -13.92 -10.12
N MET A 398 17.54 -12.91 -9.35
CA MET A 398 17.02 -11.54 -9.48
C MET A 398 17.40 -10.90 -10.82
N GLN A 399 18.62 -11.15 -11.32
CA GLN A 399 19.04 -10.65 -12.63
C GLN A 399 18.11 -11.15 -13.74
N GLY A 400 17.84 -12.46 -13.78
CA GLY A 400 16.91 -13.03 -14.76
C GLY A 400 15.53 -12.37 -14.68
N ARG A 401 15.05 -12.08 -13.47
CA ARG A 401 13.77 -11.41 -13.26
C ARG A 401 13.78 -9.94 -13.72
N VAL A 402 14.84 -9.19 -13.41
CA VAL A 402 15.03 -7.79 -13.84
C VAL A 402 15.12 -7.70 -15.35
N ASP A 403 15.89 -8.59 -16.00
CA ASP A 403 16.04 -8.63 -17.45
C ASP A 403 14.71 -8.95 -18.15
N ALA A 404 13.93 -9.90 -17.62
CA ALA A 404 12.59 -10.20 -18.13
C ALA A 404 11.64 -8.99 -18.02
N GLN A 405 11.72 -8.23 -16.92
CA GLN A 405 10.94 -7.00 -16.76
C GLN A 405 11.33 -5.94 -17.79
N LEU A 406 12.64 -5.71 -17.96
CA LEU A 406 13.16 -4.75 -18.93
C LEU A 406 12.77 -5.12 -20.36
N ALA A 407 12.89 -6.40 -20.73
CA ALA A 407 12.50 -6.88 -22.04
C ALA A 407 11.00 -6.65 -22.31
N THR A 408 10.15 -6.88 -21.30
CA THR A 408 8.70 -6.62 -21.39
C THR A 408 8.43 -5.13 -21.62
N LEU A 409 9.05 -4.24 -20.85
CA LEU A 409 8.91 -2.79 -21.01
C LEU A 409 9.43 -2.29 -22.36
N GLN A 410 10.54 -2.84 -22.85
CA GLN A 410 11.12 -2.49 -24.15
C GLN A 410 10.22 -2.93 -25.30
N ALA A 411 9.64 -4.13 -25.23
CA ALA A 411 8.74 -4.66 -26.26
C ALA A 411 7.45 -3.83 -26.38
N LEU A 412 6.91 -3.36 -25.24
CA LEU A 412 5.70 -2.54 -25.20
C LEU A 412 5.94 -1.09 -25.65
N GLY A 413 7.15 -0.56 -25.45
CA GLY A 413 7.47 0.84 -25.76
C GLY A 413 6.72 1.83 -24.87
N ASN A 414 6.53 3.06 -25.35
CA ASN A 414 5.82 4.10 -24.62
C ASN A 414 4.30 4.00 -24.87
N PRO A 415 3.44 4.28 -23.87
CA PRO A 415 2.00 4.26 -24.08
C PRO A 415 1.58 5.32 -25.09
N THR A 416 0.68 4.97 -26.01
CA THR A 416 0.11 5.90 -26.99
C THR A 416 -1.18 6.50 -26.45
N LEU A 417 -1.38 7.80 -26.68
CA LEU A 417 -2.63 8.47 -26.34
C LEU A 417 -3.66 8.23 -27.45
N GLU A 418 -4.68 7.43 -27.14
CA GLU A 418 -5.83 7.18 -28.01
C GLU A 418 -7.05 8.01 -27.56
N GLY A 419 -8.03 8.21 -28.45
CA GLY A 419 -9.12 9.17 -28.22
C GLY A 419 -10.07 8.86 -27.04
N SER A 420 -10.10 7.62 -26.54
CA SER A 420 -10.90 7.22 -25.37
C SER A 420 -10.16 7.38 -24.04
N ILE A 421 -8.85 7.58 -24.07
CA ILE A 421 -7.97 7.61 -22.90
C ILE A 421 -7.91 9.02 -22.33
N ARG A 422 -8.11 9.17 -21.02
CA ARG A 422 -7.95 10.47 -20.35
C ARG A 422 -6.48 10.84 -20.23
N ASP A 423 -6.18 12.15 -20.31
CA ASP A 423 -4.82 12.68 -20.24
C ASP A 423 -4.08 12.28 -18.95
N ARG A 424 -4.76 12.34 -17.79
CA ARG A 424 -4.13 12.07 -16.48
C ARG A 424 -3.67 10.60 -16.34
N PRO A 425 -4.50 9.57 -16.57
CA PRO A 425 -4.05 8.18 -16.64
C PRO A 425 -2.89 7.96 -17.61
N TRP A 426 -2.94 8.55 -18.81
CA TRP A 426 -1.85 8.44 -19.79
C TRP A 426 -0.53 9.03 -19.28
N HIS A 427 -0.57 10.23 -18.70
CA HIS A 427 0.60 10.87 -18.12
C HIS A 427 1.18 10.06 -16.95
N LEU A 428 0.33 9.58 -16.04
CA LEU A 428 0.76 8.79 -14.89
C LEU A 428 1.39 7.46 -15.31
N ALA A 429 0.76 6.73 -16.25
CA ALA A 429 1.29 5.48 -16.77
C ALA A 429 2.63 5.67 -17.50
N THR A 430 2.73 6.70 -18.34
CA THR A 430 3.96 7.03 -19.07
C THR A 430 5.10 7.39 -18.12
N ARG A 431 4.82 8.21 -17.10
CA ARG A 431 5.81 8.60 -16.11
C ARG A 431 6.25 7.41 -15.26
N LEU A 432 5.31 6.59 -14.77
CA LEU A 432 5.64 5.39 -14.00
C LEU A 432 6.55 4.45 -14.78
N ARG A 433 6.20 4.15 -16.04
CA ARG A 433 6.98 3.28 -16.91
C ARG A 433 8.42 3.78 -17.09
N THR A 434 8.58 5.09 -17.24
CA THR A 434 9.90 5.73 -17.38
C THR A 434 10.73 5.53 -16.11
N LEU A 435 10.16 5.86 -14.95
CA LEU A 435 10.84 5.74 -13.65
C LEU A 435 11.20 4.28 -13.31
N GLU A 436 10.29 3.34 -13.55
CA GLU A 436 10.54 1.91 -13.30
C GLU A 436 11.63 1.37 -14.22
N ARG A 437 11.61 1.73 -15.51
CA ARG A 437 12.65 1.30 -16.47
C ARG A 437 14.05 1.79 -16.05
N GLU A 438 14.17 3.07 -15.72
CA GLU A 438 15.45 3.66 -15.29
C GLU A 438 15.97 3.01 -13.99
N MET A 439 15.07 2.73 -13.04
CA MET A 439 15.41 2.00 -11.83
C MET A 439 15.89 0.58 -12.13
N LEU A 440 15.19 -0.16 -13.01
CA LEU A 440 15.58 -1.52 -13.43
C LEU A 440 16.95 -1.55 -14.13
N GLU A 441 17.27 -0.58 -14.99
CA GLU A 441 18.56 -0.49 -15.68
C GLU A 441 19.73 -0.29 -14.68
N ARG A 442 19.51 0.57 -13.67
CA ARG A 442 20.47 0.76 -12.58
C ARG A 442 20.60 -0.50 -11.72
N THR A 443 19.48 -1.16 -11.39
CA THR A 443 19.48 -2.42 -10.62
C THR A 443 20.26 -3.50 -11.33
N ARG A 444 20.04 -3.68 -12.64
CA ARG A 444 20.79 -4.63 -13.47
C ARG A 444 22.28 -4.39 -13.38
N THR A 445 22.71 -3.13 -13.51
CA THR A 445 24.13 -2.75 -13.42
C THR A 445 24.74 -3.11 -12.06
N ILE A 446 23.98 -2.94 -10.97
CA ILE A 446 24.44 -3.26 -9.62
C ILE A 446 24.51 -4.77 -9.40
N LEU A 447 23.49 -5.51 -9.84
CA LEU A 447 23.51 -6.98 -9.77
C LEU A 447 24.65 -7.57 -10.62
N ASP A 448 24.95 -6.98 -11.79
CA ASP A 448 26.10 -7.40 -12.61
C ASP A 448 27.42 -7.22 -11.87
N LYS A 449 27.60 -6.10 -11.15
CA LYS A 449 28.79 -5.88 -10.31
C LYS A 449 28.86 -6.87 -9.14
N GLN A 450 27.73 -7.13 -8.46
CA GLN A 450 27.68 -8.11 -7.36
C GLN A 450 28.01 -9.51 -7.86
N ARG A 451 27.46 -9.92 -9.01
CA ARG A 451 27.79 -11.21 -9.64
C ARG A 451 29.27 -11.32 -9.96
N SER A 452 29.85 -10.32 -10.62
CA SER A 452 31.29 -10.32 -10.94
C SER A 452 32.16 -10.41 -9.69
N ALA A 453 31.85 -9.63 -8.65
CA ALA A 453 32.59 -9.69 -7.39
C ALA A 453 32.52 -11.07 -6.71
N LEU A 454 31.34 -11.72 -6.74
CA LEU A 454 31.15 -13.06 -6.19
C LEU A 454 31.91 -14.13 -7.00
N LEU A 455 31.94 -14.04 -8.33
CA LEU A 455 32.68 -14.99 -9.18
C LEU A 455 34.20 -14.96 -8.95
N ASP A 456 34.72 -13.85 -8.45
CA ASP A 456 36.15 -13.69 -8.12
C ASP A 456 36.52 -14.24 -6.73
N THR A 457 35.54 -14.70 -5.93
CA THR A 457 35.79 -15.28 -4.60
C THR A 457 36.29 -16.72 -4.69
N GLU A 458 37.16 -17.10 -3.75
CA GLU A 458 37.73 -18.45 -3.69
C GLU A 458 36.66 -19.52 -3.46
N THR A 459 35.66 -19.24 -2.61
CA THR A 459 34.55 -20.17 -2.33
C THR A 459 33.80 -20.53 -3.60
N ILE A 460 33.51 -19.53 -4.43
CA ILE A 460 32.82 -19.73 -5.71
C ILE A 460 33.72 -20.44 -6.73
N GLN A 461 35.00 -20.05 -6.83
CA GLN A 461 35.93 -20.69 -7.76
C GLN A 461 36.12 -22.18 -7.43
N ARG A 462 36.25 -22.53 -6.15
CA ARG A 462 36.30 -23.92 -5.68
C ARG A 462 34.98 -24.64 -5.95
N TYR A 463 33.84 -24.03 -5.62
CA TYR A 463 32.52 -24.63 -5.86
C TYR A 463 32.25 -24.94 -7.34
N LEU A 464 32.72 -24.09 -8.25
CA LEU A 464 32.62 -24.28 -9.69
C LEU A 464 33.69 -25.21 -10.28
N GLY A 465 34.64 -25.70 -9.47
CA GLY A 465 35.73 -26.56 -9.92
C GLY A 465 36.78 -25.84 -10.77
N LEU A 466 36.96 -24.53 -10.57
CA LEU A 466 37.92 -23.68 -11.30
C LEU A 466 39.28 -23.54 -10.60
N MET A 467 39.35 -23.89 -9.32
CA MET A 467 40.61 -24.08 -8.58
C MET A 467 40.76 -25.58 -8.27
N GLU A 468 41.94 -26.14 -8.54
CA GLU A 468 42.30 -27.48 -8.10
C GLU A 468 42.53 -27.45 -6.58
N ASP A 469 41.95 -28.40 -5.85
CA ASP A 469 42.24 -28.58 -4.43
C ASP A 469 43.71 -28.98 -4.29
N GLU A 470 44.56 -28.08 -3.77
CA GLU A 470 45.98 -28.36 -3.50
C GLU A 470 46.21 -29.40 -2.37
N ASP A 471 45.14 -29.96 -1.77
CA ASP A 471 45.19 -30.81 -0.58
C ASP A 471 44.94 -32.31 -0.83
N ASN A 472 45.27 -32.85 -2.01
CA ASN A 472 45.11 -34.29 -2.27
C ASN A 472 46.37 -35.04 -2.74
N ASP A 473 47.56 -34.51 -2.47
CA ASP A 473 48.85 -35.13 -2.84
C ASP A 473 49.78 -35.45 -1.65
N GLU A 474 49.24 -35.77 -0.47
CA GLU A 474 50.02 -36.38 0.62
C GLU A 474 49.27 -37.56 1.27
N GLU A 475 49.33 -38.74 0.66
CA GLU A 475 49.47 -40.04 1.38
C GLU A 475 49.51 -41.24 0.41
N GLN A 476 50.58 -41.37 -0.39
CA GLN A 476 51.09 -42.69 -0.80
C GLN A 476 52.62 -42.64 -0.93
N VAL A 477 53.32 -42.71 0.21
CA VAL A 477 54.70 -43.18 0.23
C VAL A 477 54.73 -44.51 1.00
N GLU A 478 54.94 -45.56 0.22
CA GLU A 478 55.53 -46.86 0.52
C GLU A 478 56.00 -47.10 1.97
N GLU A 479 55.44 -48.13 2.61
CA GLU A 479 56.25 -49.03 3.45
C GLU A 479 56.08 -50.46 2.94
N ASP A 480 57.07 -50.93 2.19
CA ASP A 480 57.41 -52.34 2.04
C ASP A 480 58.76 -52.59 2.74
N PHE A 481 58.92 -53.82 3.25
CA PHE A 481 60.06 -54.43 3.96
C PHE A 481 60.22 -54.21 5.47
N THR A 482 59.73 -55.15 6.32
CA THR A 482 60.43 -56.42 6.65
C THR A 482 59.56 -57.40 7.43
#